data_AF-A0A1J4RPW7-F1
#
_entry.id   AF-A0A1J4RPW7-F1
#
_cell.length_a   1.000
_cell.length_b   1.000
_cell.length_c   1.000
_cell.angle_alpha   90.00
_cell.angle_beta   90.00
_cell.angle_gamma   90.00
#
_symmetry.space_group_name_H-M   'P 1'
#
loop_
_entity.id
_entity.type
_entity.pdbx_description
1 polymer ?
#
loop_
_entity_poly.entity_id
_entity_poly.type
_entity_poly.pdbx_seq_one_letter_code
_entity_poly.pdbx_strand_id
1 'polypeptide(L)'
;MIKNIAPACNQHNTKKEWRTTTFEYRDEGIVVSIPNVPAWVCPQDGEVSFTPDTTDELISTVGELIATAKRAKARRSAFTEYVVAVGR
;
A
#
# COMPACT_ATOMS: atom_id res chain seq x y z
N MET A 1 -4.64 20.47 -12.42
CA MET A 1 -4.89 19.07 -12.81
C MET A 1 -3.67 18.55 -13.56
N ILE A 2 -2.78 17.81 -12.90
CA ILE A 2 -1.70 17.08 -13.57
C ILE A 2 -2.32 15.81 -14.13
N LYS A 3 -3.07 15.95 -15.23
CA LYS A 3 -3.69 14.83 -15.93
C LYS A 3 -2.63 14.15 -16.82
N ASN A 4 -2.38 12.87 -16.55
CA ASN A 4 -1.99 11.85 -17.54
C ASN A 4 -0.55 11.84 -18.11
N ILE A 5 0.48 12.27 -17.37
CA ILE A 5 1.85 11.89 -17.75
C ILE A 5 2.25 10.70 -16.87
N ALA A 6 2.34 9.52 -17.49
CA ALA A 6 2.90 8.34 -16.85
C ALA A 6 4.31 8.69 -16.36
N PRO A 7 4.63 8.50 -15.06
CA PRO A 7 5.95 8.77 -14.54
C PRO A 7 6.96 7.81 -15.19
N ALA A 8 8.19 8.29 -15.36
CA ALA A 8 9.30 7.43 -15.73
C ALA A 8 9.74 6.61 -14.50
N CYS A 9 10.15 5.37 -14.73
CA CYS A 9 10.92 4.61 -13.76
C CYS A 9 12.31 5.27 -13.62
N ASN A 10 12.73 5.53 -12.38
CA ASN A 10 13.98 6.25 -12.12
C ASN A 10 15.21 5.43 -12.51
N GLN A 11 15.10 4.11 -12.53
CA GLN A 11 16.21 3.20 -12.86
C GLN A 11 16.26 2.86 -14.36
N HIS A 12 15.10 2.54 -14.94
CA HIS A 12 15.01 2.01 -16.31
C HIS A 12 14.72 3.09 -17.36
N ASN A 13 14.40 4.32 -16.94
CA ASN A 13 13.98 5.44 -17.80
C ASN A 13 12.85 5.07 -18.79
N THR A 14 12.02 4.08 -18.41
CA THR A 14 10.85 3.64 -19.17
C THR A 14 9.58 4.20 -18.56
N LYS A 15 8.52 4.32 -19.36
CA LYS A 15 7.20 4.74 -18.85
C LYS A 15 6.62 3.62 -17.99
N LYS A 16 6.14 3.98 -16.81
CA LYS A 16 5.36 3.07 -15.98
C LYS A 16 3.98 2.80 -16.62
N GLU A 17 3.42 1.64 -16.32
CA GLU A 17 2.11 1.21 -16.78
C GLU A 17 1.07 1.35 -15.67
N TRP A 18 -0.15 1.73 -16.02
CA TRP A 18 -1.25 1.82 -15.05
C TRP A 18 -1.81 0.43 -14.77
N ARG A 19 -1.61 -0.09 -13.55
CA ARG A 19 -2.11 -1.40 -13.12
C ARG A 19 -2.42 -1.41 -11.63
N THR A 20 -3.06 -2.48 -11.16
CA THR A 20 -3.26 -2.71 -9.73
C THR A 20 -2.05 -3.39 -9.11
N THR A 21 -1.76 -3.07 -7.85
CA THR A 21 -0.73 -3.72 -7.04
C THR A 21 -1.20 -3.94 -5.62
N THR A 22 -0.43 -4.70 -4.83
CA THR A 22 -0.60 -4.78 -3.38
C THR A 22 0.33 -3.78 -2.72
N PHE A 23 -0.23 -2.90 -1.90
CA PHE A 23 0.54 -2.03 -1.02
C PHE A 23 0.82 -2.78 0.29
N GLU A 24 2.09 -2.85 0.70
CA GLU A 24 2.50 -3.41 1.98
C GLU A 24 3.17 -2.36 2.84
N TYR A 25 2.78 -2.30 4.11
CA TYR A 25 3.43 -1.48 5.12
C TYR A 25 3.78 -2.33 6.35
N ARG A 26 4.99 -2.12 6.88
CA ARG A 26 5.52 -2.88 8.01
C ARG A 26 5.98 -1.93 9.10
N ASP A 27 5.47 -2.10 10.30
CA ASP A 27 5.85 -1.32 11.47
C ASP A 27 5.76 -2.17 12.74
N GLU A 28 6.81 -2.16 13.57
CA GLU A 28 6.88 -2.88 14.85
C GLU A 28 6.41 -4.36 14.79
N GLY A 29 6.72 -5.08 13.70
CA GLY A 29 6.31 -6.48 13.51
C GLY A 29 4.83 -6.67 13.15
N ILE A 30 4.12 -5.59 12.82
CA ILE A 30 2.80 -5.60 12.20
C ILE A 30 2.98 -5.43 10.69
N VAL A 31 2.20 -6.20 9.91
CA VAL A 31 2.17 -6.09 8.44
C VAL A 31 0.75 -5.71 8.03
N VAL A 32 0.61 -4.61 7.31
CA VAL A 32 -0.65 -4.19 6.67
C VAL A 32 -0.51 -4.41 5.18
N SER A 33 -1.40 -5.22 4.61
CA SER A 33 -1.43 -5.52 3.17
C SER A 33 -2.76 -5.05 2.58
N ILE A 34 -2.71 -4.14 1.62
CA ILE A 34 -3.88 -3.60 0.93
C ILE A 34 -3.79 -4.02 -0.55
N PRO A 35 -4.58 -5.00 -0.99
CA PRO A 35 -4.57 -5.45 -2.38
C PRO A 35 -5.36 -4.50 -3.28
N ASN A 36 -5.20 -4.68 -4.60
CA ASN A 36 -5.98 -4.00 -5.65
C ASN A 36 -5.84 -2.46 -5.66
N VAL A 37 -4.72 -1.93 -5.20
CA VAL A 37 -4.46 -0.49 -5.20
C VAL A 37 -4.03 -0.05 -6.61
N PRO A 38 -4.71 0.91 -7.26
CA PRO A 38 -4.31 1.40 -8.57
C PRO A 38 -3.02 2.23 -8.48
N ALA A 39 -2.06 1.95 -9.35
CA ALA A 39 -0.76 2.62 -9.35
C ALA A 39 -0.09 2.62 -10.73
N TRP A 40 0.89 3.50 -10.89
CA TRP A 40 1.88 3.41 -11.96
C TRP A 40 2.95 2.42 -11.56
N VAL A 41 3.17 1.37 -12.35
CA VAL A 41 4.15 0.35 -12.02
C VAL A 41 5.11 0.14 -13.18
N CYS A 42 6.40 0.10 -12.89
CA CYS A 42 7.41 -0.22 -13.88
C CYS A 42 7.25 -1.67 -14.36
N PRO A 43 7.23 -1.92 -15.68
CA PRO A 43 7.09 -3.27 -16.21
C PRO A 43 8.35 -4.13 -16.03
N GLN A 44 9.51 -3.54 -15.73
CA GLN A 44 10.79 -4.24 -15.62
C GLN A 44 11.05 -4.80 -14.21
N ASP A 45 10.90 -3.97 -13.18
CA ASP A 45 11.27 -4.28 -11.79
C ASP A 45 10.10 -4.18 -10.80
N GLY A 46 8.94 -3.72 -11.25
CA GLY A 46 7.79 -3.51 -10.38
C GLY A 46 7.83 -2.21 -9.56
N GLU A 47 8.73 -1.25 -9.84
CA GLU A 47 8.78 0.02 -9.11
C GLU A 47 7.44 0.75 -9.18
N VAL A 48 6.83 1.02 -8.02
CA VAL A 48 5.48 1.58 -7.90
C VAL A 48 5.53 3.10 -7.67
N SER A 49 4.60 3.83 -8.28
CA SER A 49 4.27 5.21 -7.93
C SER A 49 2.77 5.37 -7.81
N PHE A 50 2.31 5.91 -6.70
CA PHE A 50 0.91 6.21 -6.45
C PHE A 50 0.60 7.66 -6.82
N THR A 51 -0.68 7.93 -7.07
CA THR A 51 -1.15 9.33 -7.22
C THR A 51 -1.21 10.00 -5.85
N PRO A 52 -1.22 11.35 -5.76
CA PRO A 52 -1.41 12.05 -4.49
C PRO A 52 -2.68 11.58 -3.76
N ASP A 53 -3.83 11.53 -4.45
CA ASP A 53 -5.11 11.12 -3.86
C ASP A 53 -5.03 9.68 -3.29
N THR A 54 -4.48 8.74 -4.06
CA THR A 54 -4.26 7.36 -3.58
C THR A 54 -3.29 7.31 -2.40
N THR A 55 -2.28 8.17 -2.39
CA THR A 55 -1.31 8.24 -1.29
C THR A 55 -1.99 8.72 -0.01
N ASP A 56 -2.82 9.77 -0.09
CA ASP A 56 -3.58 10.29 1.04
C ASP A 56 -4.54 9.23 1.62
N GLU A 57 -5.26 8.51 0.76
CA GLU A 57 -6.13 7.39 1.15
C GLU A 57 -5.35 6.27 1.85
N LEU A 58 -4.19 5.88 1.31
CA LEU A 58 -3.32 4.85 1.90
C LEU A 58 -2.79 5.29 3.27
N ILE A 59 -2.33 6.54 3.40
CA ILE A 59 -1.83 7.08 4.68
C ILE A 59 -2.92 7.01 5.75
N SER A 60 -4.14 7.47 5.44
CA SER A 60 -5.26 7.44 6.38
C SER A 60 -5.60 6.00 6.78
N THR A 61 -5.76 5.12 5.80
CA THR A 61 -6.15 3.71 6.00
C THR A 61 -5.10 2.96 6.83
N VAL A 62 -3.83 3.07 6.47
CA VAL A 62 -2.73 2.40 7.16
C VAL A 62 -2.59 2.91 8.59
N GLY A 63 -2.76 4.23 8.81
CA GLY A 63 -2.70 4.83 10.14
C GLY A 63 -3.75 4.23 11.09
N GLU A 64 -4.99 4.10 10.63
CA GLU A 64 -6.08 3.50 11.41
C GLU A 64 -5.85 2.01 11.71
N LEU A 65 -5.39 1.25 10.70
CA LEU A 65 -5.11 -0.18 10.83
C LEU A 65 -3.95 -0.45 11.78
N ILE A 66 -2.84 0.30 11.66
CA ILE A 66 -1.68 0.16 12.55
C ILE A 66 -2.05 0.53 13.98
N ALA A 67 -2.75 1.64 14.20
CA ALA A 67 -3.17 2.03 15.55
C ALA A 67 -4.03 0.94 16.22
N THR A 68 -4.91 0.30 15.45
CA THR A 68 -5.74 -0.80 15.93
C THR A 68 -4.94 -2.07 16.18
N ALA A 69 -4.04 -2.44 15.27
CA ALA A 69 -3.18 -3.60 15.40
C ALA A 69 -2.22 -3.47 16.59
N LYS A 70 -1.64 -2.28 16.84
CA LYS A 70 -0.81 -2.01 18.03
C LYS A 70 -1.59 -2.23 19.32
N ARG A 71 -2.84 -1.74 19.41
CA ARG A 71 -3.72 -1.99 20.56
C ARG A 71 -4.05 -3.47 20.74
N ALA A 72 -4.30 -4.21 19.66
CA ALA A 72 -4.57 -5.65 19.72
C ALA A 72 -3.33 -6.44 20.18
N LYS A 73 -2.16 -6.13 19.62
CA LYS A 73 -0.87 -6.71 19.99
C LYS A 73 -0.52 -6.44 21.46
N ALA A 74 -0.78 -5.24 21.98
CA ALA A 74 -0.52 -4.92 23.38
C ALA A 74 -1.37 -5.75 24.36
N ARG A 75 -2.56 -6.21 23.95
CA ARG A 75 -3.45 -7.04 24.78
C ARG A 75 -3.11 -8.53 24.75
N ARG A 76 -2.43 -9.00 23.70
CA ARG A 76 -2.05 -10.41 23.52
C ARG A 76 -0.60 -10.53 23.11
N SER A 77 0.23 -11.11 23.99
CA SER A 77 1.66 -11.37 23.75
C SER A 77 1.94 -12.57 22.84
N ALA A 78 0.95 -13.43 22.59
CA ALA A 78 1.10 -14.58 21.70
C ALA A 78 1.07 -14.16 20.23
N PHE A 79 1.88 -14.81 19.39
CA PHE A 79 1.87 -14.64 17.95
C PHE A 79 0.49 -15.04 17.39
N THR A 80 -0.34 -14.04 17.10
CA THR A 80 -1.72 -14.23 16.65
C THR A 80 -1.94 -13.38 15.41
N GLU A 81 -2.39 -14.01 14.33
CA GLU A 81 -2.84 -13.31 13.13
C GLU A 81 -4.31 -12.92 13.29
N TYR A 82 -4.63 -11.65 13.00
CA TYR A 82 -5.99 -11.13 12.97
C TYR A 82 -6.36 -10.86 11.52
N VAL A 83 -7.44 -11.49 11.05
CA VAL A 83 -7.93 -11.33 9.67
C VAL A 83 -9.21 -10.52 9.68
N VAL A 84 -9.23 -9.42 8.92
CA VAL A 84 -10.41 -8.57 8.71
C VAL A 84 -10.66 -8.48 7.21
N ALA A 85 -11.89 -8.73 6.77
CA ALA A 85 -12.28 -8.70 5.38
C ALA A 85 -13.52 -7.84 5.18
N VAL A 86 -13.59 -7.13 4.05
CA VAL A 86 -14.80 -6.42 3.61
C VAL A 86 -15.72 -7.44 2.93
N GLY A 87 -16.91 -7.63 3.48
CA GLY A 87 -17.94 -8.49 2.89
C GLY A 87 -18.63 -7.82 1.68
N ARG A 88 -19.18 -8.64 0.79
CA ARG A 88 -20.01 -8.19 -0.34
C ARG A 88 -21.42 -7.86 0.08
#